data_AF-A0A6P0N8A5-F1
#
_entry.id   AF-A0A6P0N8A5-F1
#
_cell.length_a   1.000
_cell.length_b   1.000
_cell.length_c   1.000
_cell.angle_alpha   90.00
_cell.angle_beta   90.00
_cell.angle_gamma   90.00
#
_symmetry.space_group_name_H-M   'P 1'
#
loop_
_entity.id
_entity.type
_entity.pdbx_description
1 polymer ?
#
loop_
_entity_poly.entity_id
_entity_poly.type
_entity_poly.pdbx_seq_one_letter_code
_entity_poly.pdbx_strand_id
1 'polypeptide(L)' 'MRAAYQYRLRLTKTQVIQLEKWLEMLRYQYNYLLADRFSWYEQNRCSINACPLVC' A
#
# COMPACT_ATOMS: atom_id res chain seq x y z
N MET A 1 -22.50 5.85 -39.62
CA MET A 1 -22.56 4.90 -38.49
C MET A 1 -21.37 5.16 -37.57
N ARG A 2 -21.59 5.52 -36.30
CA ARG A 2 -20.52 5.69 -35.31
C ARG A 2 -20.28 4.31 -34.70
N ALA A 3 -19.08 3.74 -34.85
CA ALA A 3 -18.75 2.46 -34.24
C ALA A 3 -18.83 2.61 -32.71
N ALA A 4 -19.88 2.08 -32.09
CA ALA A 4 -20.10 2.12 -30.65
C ALA A 4 -19.28 1.05 -29.89
N TYR A 5 -18.29 0.44 -30.54
CA TYR A 5 -17.52 -0.63 -29.92
C TYR A 5 -16.43 -0.04 -29.02
N GLN A 6 -16.61 -0.19 -27.72
CA GLN A 6 -15.64 0.21 -26.72
C GLN A 6 -14.66 -0.94 -26.52
N TYR A 7 -13.38 -0.74 -26.85
CA TYR A 7 -12.34 -1.71 -26.51
C TYR A 7 -12.27 -1.85 -24.99
N ARG A 8 -12.59 -3.04 -24.50
CA ARG A 8 -12.43 -3.40 -23.09
C ARG A 8 -11.40 -4.50 -23.00
N LEU A 9 -10.36 -4.29 -22.19
CA LEU A 9 -9.48 -5.38 -21.82
C LEU A 9 -10.31 -6.36 -20.98
N ARG A 10 -10.57 -7.54 -21.54
CA ARG A 10 -11.12 -8.66 -20.79
C ARG A 10 -9.98 -9.61 -20.49
N LEU A 11 -9.60 -9.66 -19.23
CA LEU A 11 -8.59 -10.58 -18.75
C LEU A 11 -9.10 -12.02 -18.91
N THR A 12 -8.20 -12.94 -19.24
CA THR A 12 -8.49 -14.36 -19.15
C THR A 12 -8.61 -14.78 -17.68
N LYS A 13 -9.24 -15.92 -17.42
CA LYS A 13 -9.36 -16.46 -16.04
C LYS A 13 -7.99 -16.60 -15.37
N THR A 14 -6.97 -17.03 -16.10
CA THR A 14 -5.61 -17.20 -15.57
C THR A 14 -4.96 -15.86 -15.21
N GLN A 15 -5.17 -14.82 -16.02
CA GLN A 15 -4.67 -13.48 -15.74
C GLN A 15 -5.35 -12.86 -14.50
N VAL A 16 -6.65 -13.08 -14.32
CA VAL A 16 -7.38 -12.63 -13.12
C VAL A 16 -6.77 -13.23 -11.86
N ILE A 17 -6.59 -14.56 -11.83
CA ILE A 17 -6.01 -15.27 -10.68
C ILE A 17 -4.60 -14.75 -10.36
N GLN A 18 -3.79 -14.50 -11.39
CA GLN A 18 -2.43 -13.97 -11.21
C GLN A 18 -2.45 -12.56 -10.61
N LEU A 19 -3.33 -11.69 -11.10
CA LEU A 19 -3.49 -10.34 -10.58
C LEU A 19 -4.01 -10.34 -9.14
N GLU A 20 -4.97 -11.19 -8.81
CA GLU A 20 -5.49 -11.33 -7.45
C GLU A 20 -4.38 -11.78 -6.48
N LYS A 21 -3.58 -12.77 -6.87
CA LYS A 21 -2.41 -13.22 -6.09
C LYS A 21 -1.42 -12.09 -5.86
N TRP A 22 -1.11 -11.31 -6.90
CA TRP A 22 -0.21 -10.17 -6.78
C TRP A 22 -0.77 -9.09 -5.87
N LEU A 23 -2.06 -8.77 -6.00
CA LEU A 23 -2.73 -7.79 -5.16
C LEU A 23 -2.68 -8.21 -3.69
N GLU A 24 -2.92 -9.48 -3.41
CA GLU A 24 -2.82 -10.03 -2.06
C GLU A 24 -1.41 -9.91 -1.48
N MET A 25 -0.37 -10.31 -2.24
CA MET A 25 1.02 -10.17 -1.79
C MET A 25 1.41 -8.71 -1.51
N LEU A 26 0.99 -7.78 -2.37
CA LEU A 26 1.26 -6.36 -2.20
C LEU A 26 0.54 -5.79 -0.98
N ARG A 27 -0.69 -6.23 -0.70
CA ARG A 27 -1.43 -5.82 0.52
C ARG A 27 -0.72 -6.28 1.78
N TYR A 28 -0.25 -7.52 1.83
CA TYR A 28 0.53 -8.00 2.98
C TYR A 28 1.84 -7.21 3.14
N GLN A 29 2.59 -6.99 2.06
CA GLN A 29 3.83 -6.23 2.10
C GLN A 29 3.60 -4.80 2.60
N TYR A 30 2.55 -4.13 2.09
CA TYR A 30 2.20 -2.78 2.52
C TYR A 30 1.89 -2.72 4.01
N ASN A 31 1.04 -3.64 4.49
CA ASN A 31 0.67 -3.69 5.90
C ASN A 31 1.85 -4.00 6.82
N TYR A 32 2.76 -4.88 6.39
CA TYR A 32 3.99 -5.17 7.12
C TYR A 32 4.88 -3.93 7.26
N LEU A 33 5.15 -3.23 6.15
CA LEU A 33 5.97 -2.01 6.16
C LEU A 33 5.30 -0.86 6.93
N LEU A 34 3.97 -0.76 6.89
CA LEU A 34 3.23 0.22 7.65
C LEU A 34 3.36 -0.03 9.17
N ALA A 35 3.26 -1.29 9.60
CA ALA A 35 3.44 -1.67 10.99
C ALA A 35 4.87 -1.37 11.47
N ASP A 36 5.89 -1.69 10.66
CA ASP A 36 7.29 -1.38 10.96
C ASP A 36 7.51 0.13 11.13
N ARG A 37 6.93 0.95 10.25
CA ARG A 37 6.97 2.41 10.38
C ARG A 37 6.35 2.92 11.67
N PHE A 38 5.20 2.37 12.08
CA PHE A 38 4.59 2.76 13.36
C PHE A 38 5.45 2.33 14.55
N SER A 39 6.02 1.13 14.51
CA SER A 39 6.96 0.64 15.53
C SER A 39 8.17 1.56 15.65
N TRP A 40 8.77 1.93 14.52
CA TRP A 40 9.89 2.87 14.49
C TRP A 40 9.50 4.23 15.07
N TYR A 41 8.35 4.79 14.68
CA TYR A 41 7.88 6.07 15.19
C TYR A 41 7.70 6.03 16.72
N GLU A 42 7.08 4.97 17.25
CA GLU A 42 6.85 4.83 18.68
C GLU A 42 8.16 4.71 19.48
N GLN A 43 9.17 4.03 18.93
CA GLN A 43 10.47 3.87 19.58
C GLN A 43 11.35 5.12 19.49
N ASN A 44 11.22 5.92 18.43
CA ASN A 44 12.11 7.05 18.16
C ASN A 44 11.48 8.42 18.47
N ARG A 45 10.18 8.48 18.74
CA ARG A 45 9.53 9.72 19.17
C ARG A 45 9.99 10.08 20.58
N CYS A 46 10.28 11.35 20.80
CA CYS A 46 10.39 11.91 22.15
C CYS A 46 9.06 12.55 22.54
N SER A 47 8.78 12.58 23.85
CA SER A 47 7.69 13.40 24.37
C SER A 47 7.90 14.87 23.98
N ILE A 48 6.84 15.54 23.57
CA ILE A 48 6.87 16.96 23.12
C ILE A 48 7.50 17.88 24.18
N ASN A 49 7.42 17.50 25.46
CA ASN A 49 7.97 18.25 26.60
C ASN A 49 9.34 17.76 27.09
N ALA A 50 9.95 16.77 26.44
CA ALA A 50 11.23 16.18 26.89
C ALA A 50 12.46 16.83 26.24
N CYS A 51 12.29 17.69 25.24
CA CYS A 51 13.38 18.52 24.73
C CYS A 51 13.30 19.88 25.42
N PRO A 52 14.25 20.25 26.31
CA PRO A 52 14.37 21.63 26.72
C PRO A 52 14.81 22.40 25.48
N LEU A 53 13.93 23.22 24.92
CA LEU A 53 14.29 24.27 23.94
C LEU A 53 15.08 25.39 24.64
N VAL A 54 16.04 25.03 25.49
CA VAL A 54 16.96 25.95 26.14
C VAL A 54 18.27 25.82 25.38
N CYS A 55 18.46 26.70 24.39
CA CYS A 55 19.76 26.99 23.81
C CYS A 55 20.64 27.74 24.81
#